data_AF-A0A2V9QZ74-F1
#
_entry.id   AF-A0A2V9QZ74-F1
#
_cell.length_a   1.000
_cell.length_b   1.000
_cell.length_c   1.000
_cell.angle_alpha   90.00
_cell.angle_beta   90.00
_cell.angle_gamma   90.00
#
_symmetry.space_group_name_H-M   'P 1'
#
loop_
_entity.id
_entity.type
_entity.pdbx_description
1 polymer ?
#
loop_
_entity_poly.entity_id
_entity_poly.type
_entity_poly.pdbx_seq_one_letter_code
_entity_poly.pdbx_strand_id
1 'polypeptide(L)'
;SRIASDPEALAWRARAMNVILGLVLMLLVWRITRRLFSVGAANLALGLFAFSPSLIAHFSIAGTDAAAVLLIFAGACSVIWWRRNPNWKRSLLFGLILGLMLLAKFSTAPMFFVALVWILILTPAGVKLDPRAWSYWSALAITLVAFMTVWAGFFFHVSHLTIRQGTLTATFPNWTQPIVKAVPNRNDLSLYIPAGEYIEGFRELVRHNRRGQPAYLLGRISAQGGWKLYYPVVIALKWPTIVLGLSMIGFGLAIRDKPRLPEVWILTSFPAIYLAFACFARFNIGERHVLPVYPFAIVLAASLWQFATVSRGAKSLLMLLALANAIDGLRCAPGYLSYFNIFVRPSSSYRLLTDSNLDWGQGLLYLREYQREHPNEQIFLAYFGSVNPISYGIHVQLLEENERRTGTIIVSATNLSGQYLKNPSAYRWLLSRSASQILDGSLFVFDVKEVGPRDSSSIVLPAAVK
;
A
#
# COMPACT_ATOMS: atom_id res chain seq x y z
N SER A 1 34.64 -16.26 -11.25
CA SER A 1 33.21 -16.12 -11.58
C SER A 1 32.39 -16.21 -10.29
N ARG A 2 31.90 -15.08 -9.75
CA ARG A 2 30.88 -15.17 -8.69
C ARG A 2 29.64 -15.73 -9.38
N ILE A 3 29.17 -16.90 -8.96
CA ILE A 3 27.90 -17.48 -9.39
C ILE A 3 26.86 -16.40 -9.11
N ALA A 4 26.40 -15.69 -10.14
CA ALA A 4 25.30 -14.76 -9.99
C ALA A 4 24.13 -15.59 -9.48
N SER A 5 23.65 -15.26 -8.27
CA SER A 5 22.50 -15.95 -7.70
C SER A 5 21.35 -15.85 -8.69
N ASP A 6 20.67 -16.97 -8.97
CA ASP A 6 19.45 -16.96 -9.78
C ASP A 6 18.52 -15.84 -9.25
N PRO A 7 18.17 -14.84 -10.07
CA PRO A 7 17.42 -13.68 -9.61
C PRO A 7 16.02 -14.08 -9.12
N GLU A 8 15.46 -15.20 -9.59
CA GLU A 8 14.21 -15.74 -9.04
C GLU A 8 14.41 -16.27 -7.62
N ALA A 9 15.43 -17.09 -7.38
CA ALA A 9 15.75 -17.58 -6.04
C ALA A 9 15.99 -16.43 -5.04
N LEU A 10 16.66 -15.35 -5.47
CA LEU A 10 16.83 -14.15 -4.64
C LEU A 10 15.49 -13.48 -4.33
N ALA A 11 14.64 -13.29 -5.34
CA ALA A 11 13.31 -12.70 -5.17
C ALA A 11 12.44 -13.53 -4.22
N TRP A 12 12.44 -14.86 -4.33
CA TRP A 12 11.69 -15.76 -3.46
C TRP A 12 12.08 -15.60 -1.99
N ARG A 13 13.38 -15.57 -1.69
CA ARG A 13 13.89 -15.37 -0.32
C ARG A 13 13.48 -14.02 0.24
N ALA A 14 13.51 -12.96 -0.57
CA ALA A 14 13.12 -11.62 -0.15
C ALA A 14 11.60 -11.47 0.11
N ARG A 15 10.77 -12.26 -0.59
CA ARG A 15 9.29 -12.20 -0.49
C ARG A 15 8.72 -13.06 0.64
N ALA A 16 9.41 -14.12 1.04
CA ALA A 16 8.92 -15.09 2.02
C ALA A 16 8.49 -14.44 3.35
N MET A 17 9.24 -13.45 3.84
CA MET A 17 8.89 -12.74 5.08
C MET A 17 7.55 -12.01 4.95
N ASN A 18 7.27 -11.36 3.82
CA ASN A 18 5.99 -10.68 3.61
C ASN A 18 4.84 -11.68 3.57
N VAL A 19 5.00 -12.85 2.96
CA VAL A 19 3.98 -13.91 3.02
C VAL A 19 3.67 -14.30 4.46
N ILE A 20 4.70 -14.49 5.30
CA ILE A 20 4.53 -14.80 6.73
C ILE A 20 3.75 -13.68 7.45
N LEU A 21 4.09 -12.41 7.20
CA LEU A 21 3.35 -11.28 7.77
C LEU A 21 1.87 -11.28 7.34
N GLY A 22 1.58 -11.70 6.11
CA GLY A 22 0.23 -11.86 5.59
C GLY A 22 -0.56 -12.94 6.31
N LEU A 23 0.06 -14.09 6.57
CA LEU A 23 -0.54 -15.17 7.35
C LEU A 23 -0.81 -14.74 8.80
N VAL A 24 0.12 -14.00 9.42
CA VAL A 24 -0.08 -13.45 10.77
C VAL A 24 -1.24 -12.46 10.79
N LEU A 25 -1.32 -11.57 9.80
CA LEU A 25 -2.44 -10.63 9.65
C LEU A 25 -3.76 -11.37 9.48
N MET A 26 -3.80 -12.39 8.61
CA MET A 26 -4.98 -13.22 8.37
C MET A 26 -5.50 -13.87 9.67
N LEU A 27 -4.59 -14.45 10.47
CA LEU A 27 -4.92 -15.02 11.77
C LEU A 27 -5.42 -13.95 12.75
N LEU A 28 -4.83 -12.76 12.73
CA LEU A 28 -5.24 -11.65 13.57
C LEU A 28 -6.65 -11.16 13.21
N VAL A 29 -6.94 -10.99 11.93
CA VAL A 29 -8.28 -10.66 11.39
C VAL A 29 -9.30 -11.70 11.84
N TRP A 30 -9.00 -13.00 11.70
CA TRP A 30 -9.90 -14.06 12.17
C TRP A 30 -10.12 -13.99 13.68
N ARG A 31 -9.07 -13.84 14.48
CA ARG A 31 -9.16 -13.79 15.96
C ARG A 31 -9.98 -12.61 16.45
N ILE A 32 -9.76 -11.42 15.91
CA ILE A 32 -10.53 -10.24 16.34
C ILE A 32 -12.00 -10.35 15.88
N THR A 33 -12.25 -10.82 14.66
CA THR A 33 -13.61 -11.00 14.13
C THR A 33 -14.39 -12.04 14.93
N ARG A 34 -13.76 -13.17 15.28
CA ARG A 34 -14.36 -14.20 16.14
C ARG A 34 -14.75 -13.64 17.50
N ARG A 35 -13.87 -12.82 18.08
CA ARG A 35 -14.05 -12.24 19.42
C ARG A 35 -15.14 -11.17 19.45
N LEU A 36 -15.28 -10.40 18.39
CA LEU A 36 -16.26 -9.31 18.31
C LEU A 36 -17.64 -9.81 17.88
N PHE A 37 -17.69 -10.84 17.04
CA PHE A 37 -18.92 -11.32 16.44
C PHE A 37 -19.12 -12.81 16.73
N SER A 38 -18.68 -13.70 15.83
CA SER A 38 -18.86 -15.14 15.95
C SER A 38 -17.83 -15.91 15.13
N VAL A 39 -17.75 -17.22 15.32
CA VAL A 39 -16.89 -18.10 14.50
C VAL A 39 -17.29 -18.06 13.02
N GLY A 40 -18.58 -18.00 12.70
CA GLY A 40 -19.05 -17.90 11.32
C GLY A 40 -18.63 -16.59 10.65
N ALA A 41 -18.72 -15.46 11.37
CA ALA A 41 -18.20 -14.18 10.90
C ALA A 41 -16.69 -14.25 10.64
N ALA A 42 -15.94 -14.87 11.56
CA ALA A 42 -14.49 -15.03 11.40
C ALA A 42 -14.12 -15.86 10.18
N ASN A 43 -14.87 -16.94 9.89
CA ASN A 43 -14.66 -17.76 8.71
C ASN A 43 -15.02 -17.01 7.41
N LEU A 44 -16.06 -16.17 7.43
CA LEU A 44 -16.37 -15.26 6.32
C LEU A 44 -15.22 -14.27 6.09
N ALA A 45 -14.71 -13.63 7.14
CA ALA A 45 -13.55 -12.72 7.05
C ALA A 45 -12.33 -13.42 6.47
N LEU A 46 -12.06 -14.66 6.91
CA LEU A 46 -10.95 -15.48 6.41
C LEU A 46 -11.08 -15.76 4.92
N GLY A 47 -12.28 -16.15 4.45
CA GLY A 47 -12.53 -16.37 3.03
C GLY A 47 -12.36 -15.10 2.19
N LEU A 48 -12.90 -13.97 2.64
CA LEU A 48 -12.73 -12.68 1.94
C LEU A 48 -11.27 -12.22 1.91
N PHE A 49 -10.51 -12.46 2.99
CA PHE A 49 -9.08 -12.13 3.07
C PHE A 49 -8.23 -13.01 2.14
N ALA A 50 -8.43 -14.33 2.19
CA ALA A 50 -7.63 -15.30 1.45
C ALA A 50 -7.77 -15.15 -0.07
N PHE A 51 -8.93 -14.66 -0.54
CA PHE A 51 -9.20 -14.39 -1.96
C PHE A 51 -9.28 -12.89 -2.25
N SER A 52 -8.44 -12.09 -1.61
CA SER A 52 -8.31 -10.66 -1.90
C SER A 52 -7.09 -10.40 -2.80
N PRO A 53 -7.28 -10.02 -4.07
CA PRO A 53 -6.18 -9.78 -5.01
C PRO A 53 -5.18 -8.74 -4.51
N SER A 54 -5.64 -7.62 -3.95
CA SER A 54 -4.73 -6.58 -3.46
C SER A 54 -3.86 -7.07 -2.29
N LEU A 55 -4.43 -7.86 -1.38
CA LEU A 55 -3.66 -8.45 -0.27
C LEU A 55 -2.68 -9.49 -0.80
N ILE A 56 -3.09 -10.40 -1.68
CA ILE A 56 -2.20 -11.41 -2.27
C ILE A 56 -1.03 -10.72 -3.00
N ALA A 57 -1.32 -9.73 -3.84
CA ALA A 57 -0.30 -9.00 -4.60
C ALA A 57 0.75 -8.35 -3.69
N HIS A 58 0.31 -7.55 -2.71
CA HIS A 58 1.23 -6.73 -1.93
C HIS A 58 1.95 -7.50 -0.81
N PHE A 59 1.40 -8.64 -0.37
CA PHE A 59 2.11 -9.56 0.53
C PHE A 59 3.03 -10.54 -0.23
N SER A 60 2.92 -10.62 -1.56
CA SER A 60 3.82 -11.42 -2.41
C SER A 60 5.00 -10.62 -2.99
N ILE A 61 5.08 -9.32 -2.71
CA ILE A 61 6.14 -8.43 -3.19
C ILE A 61 7.02 -8.01 -2.01
N ALA A 62 8.34 -7.90 -2.22
CA ALA A 62 9.28 -7.44 -1.21
C ALA A 62 9.19 -5.90 -1.04
N GLY A 63 8.37 -5.46 -0.08
CA GLY A 63 8.18 -4.05 0.26
C GLY A 63 7.76 -3.85 1.71
N THR A 64 7.80 -2.60 2.19
CA THR A 64 7.47 -2.24 3.59
C THR A 64 5.97 -2.25 3.89
N ASP A 65 5.13 -2.32 2.85
CA ASP A 65 3.69 -2.15 2.97
C ASP A 65 3.04 -3.27 3.80
N ALA A 66 3.48 -4.52 3.64
CA ALA A 66 2.99 -5.67 4.41
C ALA A 66 3.13 -5.48 5.93
N ALA A 67 4.31 -5.03 6.38
CA ALA A 67 4.58 -4.75 7.78
C ALA A 67 3.69 -3.60 8.30
N ALA A 68 3.54 -2.52 7.52
CA ALA A 68 2.69 -1.39 7.89
C ALA A 68 1.21 -1.80 8.06
N VAL A 69 0.67 -2.58 7.13
CA VAL A 69 -0.72 -3.09 7.20
C VAL A 69 -0.91 -3.93 8.47
N LEU A 70 -0.02 -4.90 8.71
CA LEU A 70 -0.08 -5.76 9.89
C LEU A 70 -0.03 -4.94 11.18
N LEU A 71 0.94 -4.04 11.31
CA LEU A 71 1.22 -3.34 12.56
C LEU A 71 0.18 -2.26 12.87
N ILE A 72 -0.39 -1.60 11.86
CA ILE A 72 -1.54 -0.70 12.06
C ILE A 72 -2.75 -1.48 12.59
N PHE A 73 -3.06 -2.64 11.97
CA PHE A 73 -4.18 -3.47 12.42
C PHE A 73 -3.93 -4.10 13.80
N ALA A 74 -2.70 -4.53 14.07
CA ALA A 74 -2.27 -5.03 15.37
C ALA A 74 -2.29 -3.94 16.45
N GLY A 75 -1.99 -2.69 16.10
CA GLY A 75 -2.13 -1.53 16.98
C GLY A 75 -3.57 -1.34 17.42
N ALA A 76 -4.53 -1.36 16.48
CA ALA A 76 -5.95 -1.29 16.81
C ALA A 76 -6.43 -2.48 17.66
N CYS A 77 -6.01 -3.70 17.33
CA CYS A 77 -6.30 -4.89 18.14
C CYS A 77 -5.73 -4.79 19.56
N SER A 78 -4.52 -4.20 19.69
CA SER A 78 -3.86 -4.00 20.97
C SER A 78 -4.61 -3.02 21.86
N VAL A 79 -5.16 -1.93 21.29
CA VAL A 79 -6.07 -1.03 22.03
C VAL A 79 -7.26 -1.82 22.60
N ILE A 80 -7.93 -2.61 21.76
CA ILE A 80 -9.12 -3.39 22.16
C ILE A 80 -8.78 -4.39 23.26
N TRP A 81 -7.68 -5.13 23.12
CA TRP A 81 -7.28 -6.13 24.12
C TRP A 81 -6.73 -5.51 25.40
N TRP A 82 -5.96 -4.45 25.30
CA TRP A 82 -5.42 -3.74 26.46
C TRP A 82 -6.54 -3.15 27.30
N ARG A 83 -7.51 -2.44 26.69
CA ARG A 83 -8.66 -1.84 27.38
C ARG A 83 -9.41 -2.84 28.26
N ARG A 84 -9.64 -4.06 27.77
CA ARG A 84 -10.45 -5.05 28.48
C ARG A 84 -9.79 -5.54 29.76
N ASN A 85 -8.49 -5.87 29.72
CA ASN A 85 -7.72 -6.26 30.91
C ASN A 85 -6.36 -5.57 30.90
N PRO A 86 -6.26 -4.30 31.36
CA PRO A 86 -4.99 -3.58 31.41
C PRO A 86 -4.03 -4.29 32.36
N ASN A 87 -2.85 -4.66 31.87
CA ASN A 87 -1.78 -5.23 32.68
C ASN A 87 -0.42 -4.96 32.05
N TRP A 88 0.66 -5.17 32.81
CA TRP A 88 2.02 -4.83 32.38
C TRP A 88 2.45 -5.61 31.12
N LYS A 89 2.11 -6.91 31.00
CA LYS A 89 2.47 -7.72 29.82
C LYS A 89 1.82 -7.19 28.55
N ARG A 90 0.52 -6.82 28.62
CA ARG A 90 -0.19 -6.21 27.49
C ARG A 90 0.31 -4.80 27.18
N SER A 91 0.69 -4.04 28.20
CA SER A 91 1.25 -2.69 28.01
C SER A 91 2.62 -2.76 27.32
N LEU A 92 3.48 -3.70 27.73
CA LEU A 92 4.76 -3.98 27.08
C LEU A 92 4.56 -4.40 25.63
N LEU A 93 3.72 -5.41 25.37
CA LEU A 93 3.43 -5.87 24.01
C LEU A 93 2.84 -4.75 23.14
N PHE A 94 1.95 -3.93 23.71
CA PHE A 94 1.36 -2.81 22.97
C PHE A 94 2.41 -1.76 22.62
N GLY A 95 3.29 -1.38 23.56
CA GLY A 95 4.41 -0.49 23.28
C GLY A 95 5.36 -1.05 22.20
N LEU A 96 5.68 -2.35 22.27
CA LEU A 96 6.49 -3.02 21.25
C LEU A 96 5.82 -2.96 19.87
N ILE A 97 4.52 -3.25 19.77
CA ILE A 97 3.77 -3.17 18.50
C ILE A 97 3.76 -1.73 17.96
N LEU A 98 3.55 -0.73 18.82
CA LEU A 98 3.56 0.67 18.41
C LEU A 98 4.96 1.13 17.95
N GLY A 99 6.02 0.68 18.62
CA GLY A 99 7.39 0.96 18.21
C GLY A 99 7.76 0.32 16.88
N LEU A 100 7.41 -0.97 16.71
CA LEU A 100 7.56 -1.68 15.44
C LEU A 100 6.74 -1.01 14.32
N MET A 101 5.53 -0.52 14.63
CA MET A 101 4.68 0.20 13.68
C MET A 101 5.38 1.46 13.16
N LEU A 102 6.02 2.25 14.04
CA LEU A 102 6.80 3.42 13.66
C LEU A 102 8.03 3.05 12.81
N LEU A 103 8.72 1.96 13.15
CA LEU A 103 9.86 1.45 12.38
C LEU A 103 9.47 0.93 10.99
N ALA A 104 8.29 0.34 10.85
CA ALA A 104 7.86 -0.29 9.60
C ALA A 104 7.71 0.71 8.45
N LYS A 105 7.18 1.91 8.72
CA LYS A 105 6.99 2.96 7.72
C LYS A 105 6.72 4.30 8.39
N PHE A 106 7.41 5.37 7.99
CA PHE A 106 7.18 6.72 8.54
C PHE A 106 5.73 7.22 8.42
N SER A 107 4.98 6.74 7.43
CA SER A 107 3.56 7.11 7.25
C SER A 107 2.62 6.49 8.30
N THR A 108 3.10 5.64 9.20
CA THR A 108 2.30 5.09 10.31
C THR A 108 2.25 6.01 11.53
N ALA A 109 3.08 7.05 11.59
CA ALA A 109 3.14 7.96 12.73
C ALA A 109 1.77 8.54 13.16
N PRO A 110 0.85 8.93 12.25
CA PRO A 110 -0.50 9.33 12.63
C PRO A 110 -1.24 8.24 13.44
N MET A 111 -1.05 6.97 13.11
CA MET A 111 -1.71 5.84 13.80
C MET A 111 -1.17 5.63 15.21
N PHE A 112 0.09 6.00 15.48
CA PHE A 112 0.63 6.04 16.83
C PHE A 112 -0.15 7.05 17.69
N PHE A 113 -0.43 8.24 17.16
CA PHE A 113 -1.22 9.25 17.88
C PHE A 113 -2.68 8.83 18.08
N VAL A 114 -3.28 8.16 17.09
CA VAL A 114 -4.63 7.57 17.26
C VAL A 114 -4.63 6.55 18.40
N ALA A 115 -3.65 5.65 18.44
CA ALA A 115 -3.49 4.69 19.54
C ALA A 115 -3.29 5.40 20.88
N LEU A 116 -2.45 6.44 20.94
CA LEU A 116 -2.16 7.22 22.14
C LEU A 116 -3.42 7.91 22.70
N VAL A 117 -4.21 8.55 21.83
CA VAL A 117 -5.49 9.16 22.21
C VAL A 117 -6.40 8.10 22.82
N TRP A 118 -6.53 6.93 22.18
CA TRP A 118 -7.33 5.84 22.73
C TRP A 118 -6.79 5.34 24.09
N ILE A 119 -5.48 5.20 24.26
CA ILE A 119 -4.88 4.80 25.55
C ILE A 119 -5.23 5.82 26.65
N LEU A 120 -5.15 7.11 26.36
CA LEU A 120 -5.43 8.19 27.32
C LEU A 120 -6.89 8.17 27.78
N ILE A 121 -7.84 8.08 26.84
CA ILE A 121 -9.26 8.28 27.12
C ILE A 121 -10.01 6.99 27.49
N LEU A 122 -9.47 5.81 27.20
CA LEU A 122 -10.20 4.55 27.44
C LEU A 122 -10.05 4.03 28.87
N THR A 123 -11.14 3.44 29.33
CA THR A 123 -11.21 2.59 30.52
C THR A 123 -11.99 1.31 30.23
N PRO A 124 -11.92 0.30 31.11
CA PRO A 124 -12.80 -0.86 31.02
C PRO A 124 -14.28 -0.45 30.95
N ALA A 125 -14.70 0.55 31.74
CA ALA A 125 -16.08 1.01 31.84
C ALA A 125 -16.57 1.87 30.66
N GLY A 126 -15.67 2.48 29.88
CA GLY A 126 -16.06 3.35 28.76
C GLY A 126 -14.99 4.37 28.38
N VAL A 127 -15.43 5.48 27.77
CA VAL A 127 -14.57 6.61 27.38
C VAL A 127 -14.65 7.72 28.43
N LYS A 128 -13.51 8.26 28.84
CA LYS A 128 -13.39 9.40 29.75
C LYS A 128 -13.15 10.68 28.96
N LEU A 129 -14.08 11.62 29.07
CA LEU A 129 -13.95 12.93 28.43
C LEU A 129 -13.20 13.96 29.28
N ASP A 130 -13.23 13.82 30.61
CA ASP A 130 -12.47 14.68 31.53
C ASP A 130 -10.97 14.34 31.48
N PRO A 131 -10.09 15.29 31.07
CA PRO A 131 -8.64 15.10 31.04
C PRO A 131 -8.04 14.67 32.38
N ARG A 132 -8.61 15.12 33.50
CA ARG A 132 -8.08 14.78 34.84
C ARG A 132 -8.16 13.28 35.14
N ALA A 133 -9.03 12.56 34.45
CA ALA A 133 -9.25 11.14 34.65
C ALA A 133 -8.50 10.25 33.64
N TRP A 134 -7.73 10.83 32.71
CA TRP A 134 -7.02 10.08 31.66
C TRP A 134 -5.91 9.18 32.20
N SER A 135 -5.61 8.12 31.45
CA SER A 135 -4.63 7.10 31.81
C SER A 135 -3.19 7.51 31.47
N TYR A 136 -2.71 8.64 32.02
CA TYR A 136 -1.41 9.23 31.68
C TYR A 136 -0.22 8.28 31.91
N TRP A 137 -0.21 7.54 33.01
CA TRP A 137 0.89 6.63 33.33
C TRP A 137 0.99 5.45 32.36
N SER A 138 -0.16 4.88 31.97
CA SER A 138 -0.21 3.84 30.95
C SER A 138 0.24 4.36 29.59
N ALA A 139 -0.23 5.55 29.21
CA ALA A 139 0.18 6.22 27.97
C ALA A 139 1.70 6.47 27.96
N LEU A 140 2.24 7.01 29.04
CA LEU A 140 3.68 7.26 29.19
C LEU A 140 4.47 5.96 29.10
N ALA A 141 4.12 4.92 29.86
CA ALA A 141 4.83 3.65 29.86
C ALA A 141 4.82 2.98 28.47
N ILE A 142 3.67 2.94 27.80
CA ILE A 142 3.54 2.37 26.45
C ILE A 142 4.36 3.19 25.43
N THR A 143 4.31 4.52 25.51
CA THR A 143 5.12 5.41 24.64
C THR A 143 6.61 5.23 24.88
N LEU A 144 7.07 5.10 26.13
CA LEU A 144 8.47 4.85 26.44
C LEU A 144 8.95 3.52 25.85
N VAL A 145 8.15 2.45 25.96
CA VAL A 145 8.47 1.17 25.32
C VAL A 145 8.51 1.31 23.80
N ALA A 146 7.57 2.05 23.20
CA ALA A 146 7.55 2.27 21.75
C ALA A 146 8.81 3.01 21.27
N PHE A 147 9.22 4.08 21.97
CA PHE A 147 10.44 4.81 21.64
C PHE A 147 11.70 4.02 21.93
N MET A 148 11.72 3.22 23.00
CA MET A 148 12.82 2.26 23.25
C MET A 148 12.95 1.25 22.12
N THR A 149 11.83 0.77 21.58
CA THR A 149 11.80 -0.15 20.43
C THR A 149 12.35 0.52 19.17
N VAL A 150 11.94 1.77 18.89
CA VAL A 150 12.51 2.56 17.78
C VAL A 150 14.01 2.72 17.98
N TRP A 151 14.45 3.13 19.16
CA TRP A 151 15.87 3.33 19.47
C TRP A 151 16.69 2.03 19.29
N ALA A 152 16.15 0.90 19.75
CA ALA A 152 16.74 -0.42 19.52
C ALA A 152 16.81 -0.79 18.02
N GLY A 153 15.79 -0.42 17.22
CA GLY A 153 15.79 -0.61 15.78
C GLY A 153 16.85 0.22 15.04
N PHE A 154 17.30 1.32 15.64
CA PHE A 154 18.46 2.09 15.22
C PHE A 154 19.72 1.72 16.03
N PHE A 155 19.80 0.49 16.55
CA PHE A 155 20.99 -0.04 17.24
C PHE A 155 21.47 0.81 18.42
N PHE A 156 20.54 1.48 19.12
CA PHE A 156 20.82 2.40 20.21
C PHE A 156 21.71 3.59 19.83
N HIS A 157 21.74 3.96 18.55
CA HIS A 157 22.45 5.13 18.07
C HIS A 157 21.98 6.44 18.75
N VAL A 158 22.94 7.34 18.96
CA VAL A 158 22.70 8.69 19.48
C VAL A 158 23.26 9.68 18.47
N SER A 159 22.38 10.51 17.92
CA SER A 159 22.75 11.59 16.99
C SER A 159 23.12 12.86 17.74
N HIS A 160 24.00 13.66 17.16
CA HIS A 160 24.43 14.93 17.73
C HIS A 160 23.98 16.10 16.85
N LEU A 161 23.16 16.99 17.40
CA LEU A 161 22.69 18.20 16.72
C LEU A 161 23.32 19.41 17.40
N THR A 162 24.01 20.22 16.61
CA THR A 162 24.59 21.47 17.07
C THR A 162 24.07 22.65 16.25
N ILE A 163 23.69 23.73 16.91
CA ILE A 163 23.46 25.03 16.30
C ILE A 163 24.60 25.92 16.78
N ARG A 164 25.39 26.45 15.85
CA ARG A 164 26.43 27.44 16.14
C ARG A 164 26.36 28.55 15.10
N GLN A 165 26.32 29.80 15.56
CA GLN A 165 26.36 30.99 14.68
C GLN A 165 25.36 30.94 13.50
N GLY A 166 24.12 30.48 13.75
CA GLY A 166 23.09 30.37 12.70
C GLY A 166 23.25 29.19 11.75
N THR A 167 24.11 28.22 12.07
CA THR A 167 24.29 26.99 11.29
C THR A 167 23.94 25.77 12.13
N LEU A 168 22.95 24.99 11.68
CA LEU A 168 22.61 23.68 12.22
C LEU A 168 23.48 22.61 11.55
N THR A 169 24.24 21.87 12.35
CA THR A 169 25.00 20.69 11.94
C THR A 169 24.44 19.47 12.67
N ALA A 170 23.88 18.52 11.92
CA ALA A 170 23.39 17.25 12.45
C ALA A 170 24.31 16.10 12.01
N THR A 171 24.87 15.40 12.98
CA THR A 171 25.77 14.27 12.79
C THR A 171 25.08 13.00 13.25
N PHE A 172 25.08 11.98 12.40
CA PHE A 172 24.43 10.70 12.63
C PHE A 172 25.45 9.57 12.63
N PRO A 173 25.32 8.56 13.51
CA PRO A 173 26.21 7.39 13.46
C PRO A 173 26.19 6.71 12.09
N ASN A 174 27.38 6.28 11.64
CA ASN A 174 27.63 5.64 10.33
C ASN A 174 27.34 6.50 9.09
N TRP A 175 27.03 7.79 9.24
CA TRP A 175 26.94 8.72 8.12
C TRP A 175 28.29 9.39 7.90
N THR A 176 28.76 9.39 6.65
CA THR A 176 30.07 9.97 6.30
C THR A 176 30.05 11.50 6.21
N GLN A 177 28.87 12.09 6.01
CA GLN A 177 28.71 13.53 5.84
C GLN A 177 27.62 14.06 6.78
N PRO A 178 27.90 15.11 7.57
CA PRO A 178 26.88 15.75 8.39
C PRO A 178 25.88 16.51 7.52
N ILE A 179 24.66 16.67 8.02
CA ILE A 179 23.69 17.58 7.42
C ILE A 179 23.95 18.98 7.96
N VAL A 180 24.28 19.91 7.07
CA VAL A 180 24.52 21.32 7.40
C VAL A 180 23.42 22.19 6.80
N LYS A 181 22.78 23.03 7.61
CA LYS A 181 21.74 23.97 7.16
C LYS A 181 21.83 25.31 7.89
N ALA A 182 21.62 26.40 7.16
CA ALA A 182 21.42 27.70 7.77
C ALA A 182 20.08 27.73 8.53
N VAL A 183 20.09 28.26 9.76
CA VAL A 183 18.91 28.43 10.61
C VAL A 183 18.85 29.86 11.17
N PRO A 184 17.65 30.45 11.32
CA PRO A 184 17.52 31.81 11.84
C PRO A 184 17.98 31.96 13.30
N ASN A 185 17.95 30.86 14.06
CA ASN A 185 18.34 30.85 15.46
C ASN A 185 19.86 31.01 15.61
N ARG A 186 20.29 32.05 16.33
CA ARG A 186 21.70 32.33 16.61
C ARG A 186 22.18 31.82 17.97
N ASN A 187 21.28 31.26 18.78
CA ASN A 187 21.64 30.71 20.08
C ASN A 187 22.40 29.40 19.89
N ASP A 188 23.56 29.30 20.54
CA ASP A 188 24.35 28.09 20.55
C ASP A 188 23.60 26.98 21.31
N LEU A 189 23.40 25.84 20.66
CA LEU A 189 22.68 24.71 21.21
C LEU A 189 23.38 23.41 20.83
N SER A 190 23.47 22.48 21.78
CA SER A 190 24.02 21.15 21.55
C SER A 190 23.11 20.11 22.19
N LEU A 191 22.55 19.23 21.38
CA LEU A 191 21.57 18.22 21.78
C LEU A 191 22.02 16.84 21.32
N TYR A 192 21.90 15.86 22.22
CA TYR A 192 22.04 14.45 21.90
C TYR A 192 20.64 13.84 21.78
N ILE A 193 20.36 13.23 20.64
CA ILE A 193 19.03 12.71 20.32
C ILE A 193 19.13 11.21 20.00
N PRO A 194 18.53 10.34 20.83
CA PRO A 194 18.39 8.92 20.52
C PRO A 194 17.67 8.72 19.18
N ALA A 195 18.23 7.88 18.30
CA ALA A 195 17.67 7.60 16.97
C ALA A 195 17.31 8.87 16.16
N GLY A 196 18.17 9.89 16.16
CA GLY A 196 17.96 11.12 15.39
C GLY A 196 17.77 10.87 13.88
N GLU A 197 18.31 9.76 13.36
CA GLU A 197 18.09 9.26 12.00
C GLU A 197 16.60 9.05 11.68
N TYR A 198 15.79 8.64 12.66
CA TYR A 198 14.34 8.51 12.48
C TYR A 198 13.68 9.87 12.24
N ILE A 199 14.08 10.89 13.00
CA ILE A 199 13.57 12.26 12.85
C ILE A 199 13.95 12.83 11.49
N GLU A 200 15.18 12.58 11.06
CA GLU A 200 15.67 12.96 9.74
C GLU A 200 14.88 12.25 8.63
N GLY A 201 14.66 10.94 8.74
CA GLY A 201 13.82 10.18 7.80
C GLY A 201 12.37 10.68 7.74
N PHE A 202 11.78 11.05 8.88
CA PHE A 202 10.46 11.67 8.93
C PHE A 202 10.45 13.05 8.25
N ARG A 203 11.49 13.86 8.47
CA ARG A 203 11.68 15.16 7.80
C ARG A 203 11.76 14.98 6.28
N GLU A 204 12.45 13.93 5.83
CA GLU A 204 12.55 13.57 4.42
C GLU A 204 11.21 13.14 3.82
N LEU A 205 10.42 12.34 4.53
CA LEU A 205 9.04 12.03 4.13
C LEU A 205 8.21 13.30 3.95
N VAL A 206 8.24 14.23 4.92
CA VAL A 206 7.48 15.49 4.85
C VAL A 206 7.94 16.34 3.66
N ARG A 207 9.25 16.44 3.44
CA ARG A 207 9.84 17.18 2.30
C ARG A 207 9.40 16.57 0.97
N HIS A 208 9.47 15.25 0.85
CA HIS A 208 9.06 14.53 -0.35
C HIS A 208 7.55 14.67 -0.60
N ASN A 209 6.72 14.60 0.45
CA ASN A 209 5.27 14.84 0.34
C ASN A 209 4.96 16.27 -0.11
N ARG A 210 5.72 17.28 0.37
CA ARG A 210 5.53 18.67 -0.07
C ARG A 210 5.93 18.87 -1.53
N ARG A 211 7.04 18.28 -1.95
CA ARG A 211 7.48 18.30 -3.36
C ARG A 211 6.47 17.62 -4.27
N GLY A 212 5.87 16.53 -3.81
CA GLY A 212 5.04 15.66 -4.62
C GLY A 212 5.88 14.85 -5.62
N GLN A 213 5.20 14.13 -6.49
CA GLN A 213 5.82 13.36 -7.57
C GLN A 213 4.81 13.09 -8.70
N PRO A 214 5.29 12.68 -9.90
CA PRO A 214 4.39 12.35 -10.99
C PRO A 214 3.37 11.28 -10.60
N ALA A 215 2.12 11.48 -11.02
CA ALA A 215 1.00 10.59 -10.75
C ALA A 215 0.08 10.51 -11.97
N TYR A 216 -0.67 9.42 -12.07
CA TYR A 216 -1.61 9.18 -13.16
C TYR A 216 -2.99 8.75 -12.63
N LEU A 217 -4.05 9.39 -13.14
CA LEU A 217 -5.43 9.09 -12.74
C LEU A 217 -6.38 9.41 -13.90
N LEU A 218 -7.16 8.42 -14.33
CA LEU A 218 -8.24 8.56 -15.32
C LEU A 218 -7.78 9.31 -16.59
N GLY A 219 -6.65 8.89 -17.15
CA GLY A 219 -6.08 9.46 -18.38
C GLY A 219 -5.30 10.75 -18.17
N ARG A 220 -5.21 11.27 -16.95
CA ARG A 220 -4.53 12.55 -16.66
C ARG A 220 -3.22 12.29 -15.94
N ILE A 221 -2.21 13.09 -16.29
CA ILE A 221 -0.91 13.11 -15.62
C ILE A 221 -0.86 14.37 -14.74
N SER A 222 -0.42 14.21 -13.49
CA SER A 222 -0.04 15.33 -12.63
C SER A 222 1.45 15.22 -12.33
N ALA A 223 2.20 16.31 -12.47
CA ALA A 223 3.63 16.33 -12.14
C ALA A 223 3.92 16.24 -10.63
N GLN A 224 2.93 16.57 -9.80
CA GLN A 224 3.10 16.69 -8.34
C GLN A 224 2.13 15.79 -7.56
N GLY A 225 1.17 15.12 -8.22
CA GLY A 225 0.10 14.38 -7.56
C GLY A 225 -0.85 15.31 -6.80
N GLY A 226 -1.34 14.86 -5.64
CA GLY A 226 -2.23 15.62 -4.75
C GLY A 226 -3.72 15.56 -5.08
N TRP A 227 -4.17 14.57 -5.87
CA TRP A 227 -5.59 14.38 -6.13
C TRP A 227 -6.28 13.78 -4.90
N LYS A 228 -7.15 14.58 -4.27
CA LYS A 228 -7.94 14.16 -3.10
C LYS A 228 -8.79 12.91 -3.35
N LEU A 229 -9.27 12.75 -4.60
CA LEU A 229 -10.08 11.63 -5.03
C LEU A 229 -9.27 10.43 -5.54
N TYR A 230 -7.92 10.51 -5.57
CA TYR A 230 -7.09 9.40 -6.07
C TYR A 230 -7.39 8.10 -5.33
N TYR A 231 -7.26 8.10 -3.99
CA TYR A 231 -7.44 6.88 -3.22
C TYR A 231 -8.89 6.37 -3.15
N PRO A 232 -9.93 7.22 -3.03
CA PRO A 232 -11.30 6.79 -3.21
C PRO A 232 -11.55 6.11 -4.57
N VAL A 233 -11.01 6.66 -5.66
CA VAL A 233 -11.11 6.06 -7.00
C VAL A 233 -10.33 4.74 -7.07
N VAL A 234 -9.13 4.69 -6.51
CA VAL A 234 -8.32 3.47 -6.44
C VAL A 234 -9.06 2.36 -5.68
N ILE A 235 -9.61 2.64 -4.51
CA ILE A 235 -10.42 1.67 -3.74
C ILE A 235 -11.59 1.18 -4.59
N ALA A 236 -12.33 2.09 -5.24
CA ALA A 236 -13.47 1.73 -6.07
C ALA A 236 -13.08 0.82 -7.25
N LEU A 237 -11.91 1.04 -7.86
CA LEU A 237 -11.45 0.30 -9.04
C LEU A 237 -10.70 -1.01 -8.71
N LYS A 238 -9.95 -1.03 -7.62
CA LYS A 238 -9.00 -2.10 -7.28
C LYS A 238 -9.51 -3.07 -6.23
N TRP A 239 -10.48 -2.68 -5.38
CA TRP A 239 -11.02 -3.62 -4.40
C TRP A 239 -12.15 -4.46 -5.03
N PRO A 240 -12.24 -5.75 -4.71
CA PRO A 240 -13.37 -6.58 -5.08
C PRO A 240 -14.69 -5.93 -4.68
N THR A 241 -15.58 -5.78 -5.66
CA THR A 241 -16.88 -5.11 -5.51
C THR A 241 -17.68 -5.69 -4.35
N ILE A 242 -17.58 -7.00 -4.14
CA ILE A 242 -18.29 -7.71 -3.06
C ILE A 242 -17.75 -7.27 -1.69
N VAL A 243 -16.42 -7.25 -1.50
CA VAL A 243 -15.85 -6.81 -0.21
C VAL A 243 -16.16 -5.34 0.03
N LEU A 244 -16.05 -4.49 -1.00
CA LEU A 244 -16.38 -3.07 -0.90
C LEU A 244 -17.84 -2.88 -0.50
N GLY A 245 -18.79 -3.51 -1.21
CA GLY A 245 -20.22 -3.45 -0.92
C GLY A 245 -20.57 -3.93 0.48
N LEU A 246 -20.10 -5.12 0.86
CA LEU A 246 -20.33 -5.68 2.20
C LEU A 246 -19.73 -4.80 3.30
N SER A 247 -18.53 -4.24 3.08
CA SER A 247 -17.89 -3.35 4.06
C SER A 247 -18.65 -2.04 4.26
N MET A 248 -19.20 -1.45 3.19
CA MET A 248 -20.04 -0.24 3.26
C MET A 248 -21.34 -0.49 4.01
N ILE A 249 -22.02 -1.62 3.74
CA ILE A 249 -23.24 -2.01 4.46
C ILE A 249 -22.91 -2.27 5.93
N GLY A 250 -21.83 -3.01 6.21
CA GLY A 250 -21.37 -3.28 7.58
C GLY A 250 -21.05 -2.00 8.35
N PHE A 251 -20.38 -1.05 7.72
CA PHE A 251 -20.12 0.27 8.29
C PHE A 251 -21.40 1.07 8.56
N GLY A 252 -22.33 1.11 7.61
CA GLY A 252 -23.62 1.79 7.76
C GLY A 252 -24.45 1.26 8.92
N LEU A 253 -24.53 -0.07 9.08
CA LEU A 253 -25.21 -0.71 10.21
C LEU A 253 -24.49 -0.42 11.54
N ALA A 254 -23.16 -0.47 11.55
CA ALA A 254 -22.36 -0.18 12.74
C ALA A 254 -22.55 1.26 13.26
N ILE A 255 -22.81 2.22 12.38
CA ILE A 255 -23.12 3.62 12.76
C ILE A 255 -24.60 3.75 13.19
N ARG A 256 -25.53 3.17 12.42
CA ARG A 256 -26.97 3.29 12.65
C ARG A 256 -27.37 2.84 14.05
N ASP A 257 -26.79 1.73 14.49
CA ASP A 257 -27.17 1.09 15.76
C ASP A 257 -26.56 1.81 16.99
N LYS A 258 -26.08 3.06 16.83
CA LYS A 258 -25.41 3.92 17.83
C LYS A 258 -24.46 3.10 18.71
N PRO A 259 -23.23 2.84 18.24
CA PRO A 259 -22.40 1.81 18.82
C PRO A 259 -22.16 2.07 20.31
N ARG A 260 -22.76 1.22 21.14
CA ARG A 260 -22.58 1.23 22.60
C ARG A 260 -21.17 0.79 23.01
N LEU A 261 -20.38 0.25 22.07
CA LEU A 261 -19.08 -0.37 22.31
C LEU A 261 -17.93 0.47 21.74
N PRO A 262 -16.94 0.86 22.56
CA PRO A 262 -15.70 1.51 22.11
C PRO A 262 -14.94 0.76 21.01
N GLU A 263 -15.11 -0.57 20.91
CA GLU A 263 -14.46 -1.39 19.88
C GLU A 263 -14.82 -0.98 18.46
N VAL A 264 -16.07 -0.60 18.18
CA VAL A 264 -16.48 -0.15 16.85
C VAL A 264 -15.79 1.18 16.51
N TRP A 265 -15.73 2.11 17.46
CA TRP A 265 -15.03 3.38 17.28
C TRP A 265 -13.53 3.20 17.06
N ILE A 266 -12.90 2.26 17.75
CA ILE A 266 -11.48 1.93 17.53
C ILE A 266 -11.30 1.36 16.11
N LEU A 267 -12.13 0.39 15.72
CA LEU A 267 -12.04 -0.25 14.39
C LEU A 267 -12.35 0.70 13.22
N THR A 268 -13.11 1.76 13.43
CA THR A 268 -13.42 2.73 12.38
C THR A 268 -12.49 3.94 12.39
N SER A 269 -12.00 4.39 13.56
CA SER A 269 -11.12 5.57 13.65
C SER A 269 -9.75 5.36 13.01
N PHE A 270 -9.11 4.22 13.20
CA PHE A 270 -7.82 3.90 12.56
C PHE A 270 -7.90 3.99 11.02
N PRO A 271 -8.75 3.20 10.33
CA PRO A 271 -8.86 3.26 8.89
C PRO A 271 -9.37 4.61 8.38
N ALA A 272 -10.31 5.26 9.08
CA ALA A 272 -10.84 6.56 8.65
C ALA A 272 -9.78 7.67 8.70
N ILE A 273 -9.04 7.78 9.80
CA ILE A 273 -7.97 8.78 9.95
C ILE A 273 -6.85 8.47 8.97
N TYR A 274 -6.44 7.20 8.84
CA TYR A 274 -5.40 6.80 7.89
C TYR A 274 -5.80 7.14 6.45
N LEU A 275 -7.03 6.81 6.03
CA LEU A 275 -7.55 7.14 4.71
C LEU A 275 -7.60 8.66 4.50
N ALA A 276 -8.01 9.44 5.50
CA ALA A 276 -7.98 10.89 5.41
C ALA A 276 -6.55 11.41 5.15
N PHE A 277 -5.56 10.98 5.92
CA PHE A 277 -4.15 11.33 5.69
C PHE A 277 -3.67 10.93 4.28
N ALA A 278 -4.07 9.75 3.80
CA ALA A 278 -3.75 9.30 2.44
C ALA A 278 -4.37 10.23 1.39
N CYS A 279 -5.66 10.59 1.51
CA CYS A 279 -6.34 11.49 0.57
C CYS A 279 -5.74 12.90 0.51
N PHE A 280 -5.10 13.37 1.58
CA PHE A 280 -4.42 14.67 1.61
C PHE A 280 -2.91 14.58 1.29
N ALA A 281 -2.36 13.37 1.11
CA ALA A 281 -0.99 13.18 0.67
C ALA A 281 -0.83 13.50 -0.83
N ARG A 282 0.35 13.99 -1.22
CA ARG A 282 0.70 14.20 -2.64
C ARG A 282 1.22 12.93 -3.30
N PHE A 283 1.52 11.90 -2.50
CA PHE A 283 1.82 10.56 -2.99
C PHE A 283 0.56 9.93 -3.55
N ASN A 284 0.48 9.81 -4.87
CA ASN A 284 -0.64 9.17 -5.55
C ASN A 284 -0.08 8.07 -6.47
N ILE A 285 0.46 7.03 -5.84
CA ILE A 285 1.19 5.93 -6.49
C ILE A 285 0.80 4.57 -5.88
N GLY A 286 -0.31 4.00 -6.35
CA GLY A 286 -0.68 2.64 -5.97
C GLY A 286 -1.62 2.53 -4.77
N GLU A 287 -2.50 1.53 -4.84
CA GLU A 287 -3.39 1.12 -3.75
C GLU A 287 -2.65 0.72 -2.47
N ARG A 288 -1.37 0.36 -2.56
CA ARG A 288 -0.50 0.01 -1.42
C ARG A 288 -0.53 1.04 -0.28
N HIS A 289 -0.77 2.30 -0.61
CA HIS A 289 -0.85 3.37 0.39
C HIS A 289 -2.15 3.40 1.17
N VAL A 290 -3.22 2.75 0.69
CA VAL A 290 -4.50 2.57 1.40
C VAL A 290 -4.79 1.11 1.77
N LEU A 291 -3.88 0.20 1.44
CA LEU A 291 -3.92 -1.20 1.87
C LEU A 291 -4.11 -1.37 3.40
N PRO A 292 -3.57 -0.49 4.29
CA PRO A 292 -3.83 -0.59 5.73
C PRO A 292 -5.30 -0.46 6.14
N VAL A 293 -6.15 0.12 5.30
CA VAL A 293 -7.60 0.23 5.52
C VAL A 293 -8.28 -1.13 5.33
N TYR A 294 -7.70 -2.00 4.49
CA TYR A 294 -8.37 -3.16 3.94
C TYR A 294 -8.73 -4.24 4.99
N PRO A 295 -7.86 -4.60 5.96
CA PRO A 295 -8.23 -5.56 7.01
C PRO A 295 -9.43 -5.10 7.84
N PHE A 296 -9.57 -3.79 8.08
CA PHE A 296 -10.73 -3.24 8.78
C PHE A 296 -12.00 -3.36 7.95
N ALA A 297 -11.92 -3.10 6.64
CA ALA A 297 -13.05 -3.29 5.73
C ALA A 297 -13.52 -4.76 5.70
N ILE A 298 -12.59 -5.72 5.76
CA ILE A 298 -12.92 -7.16 5.85
C ILE A 298 -13.64 -7.48 7.17
N VAL A 299 -13.19 -6.94 8.30
CA VAL A 299 -13.88 -7.11 9.60
C VAL A 299 -15.29 -6.53 9.54
N LEU A 300 -15.47 -5.34 8.94
CA LEU A 300 -16.78 -4.71 8.77
C LEU A 300 -17.68 -5.52 7.84
N ALA A 301 -17.17 -6.02 6.71
CA ALA A 301 -17.92 -6.90 5.82
C ALA A 301 -18.38 -8.18 6.53
N ALA A 302 -17.50 -8.78 7.33
CA ALA A 302 -17.80 -9.99 8.08
C ALA A 302 -18.79 -9.77 9.24
N SER A 303 -18.91 -8.55 9.75
CA SER A 303 -19.89 -8.21 10.81
C SER A 303 -21.34 -8.50 10.39
N LEU A 304 -21.64 -8.49 9.08
CA LEU A 304 -22.95 -8.78 8.52
C LEU A 304 -23.44 -10.20 8.80
N TRP A 305 -22.52 -11.12 9.10
CA TRP A 305 -22.88 -12.48 9.51
C TRP A 305 -23.80 -12.52 10.73
N GLN A 306 -23.73 -11.52 11.61
CA GLN A 306 -24.60 -11.42 12.79
C GLN A 306 -26.08 -11.34 12.43
N PHE A 307 -26.42 -10.71 11.30
CA PHE A 307 -27.79 -10.61 10.81
C PHE A 307 -28.22 -11.84 10.01
N ALA A 308 -27.26 -12.66 9.57
CA ALA A 308 -27.52 -13.90 8.84
C ALA A 308 -27.76 -15.12 9.76
N THR A 309 -27.51 -15.02 11.06
CA THR A 309 -27.73 -16.13 12.01
C THR A 309 -29.22 -16.48 12.16
N VAL A 310 -30.11 -15.50 11.94
CA VAL A 310 -31.56 -15.66 12.06
C VAL A 310 -32.23 -16.13 10.77
N SER A 311 -31.55 -16.05 9.62
CA SER A 311 -32.12 -16.39 8.30
C SER A 311 -31.18 -17.28 7.49
N ARG A 312 -31.63 -18.50 7.19
CA ARG A 312 -30.91 -19.43 6.30
C ARG A 312 -30.65 -18.79 4.92
N GLY A 313 -31.60 -18.01 4.41
CA GLY A 313 -31.45 -17.30 3.13
C GLY A 313 -30.32 -16.26 3.15
N ALA A 314 -30.26 -15.43 4.20
CA ALA A 314 -29.19 -14.44 4.36
C ALA A 314 -27.82 -15.11 4.52
N LYS A 315 -27.74 -16.23 5.24
CA LYS A 315 -26.52 -17.03 5.36
C LYS A 315 -26.07 -17.60 4.00
N SER A 316 -26.98 -18.20 3.25
CA SER A 316 -26.69 -18.71 1.91
C SER A 316 -26.25 -17.59 0.96
N LEU A 317 -26.86 -16.42 1.04
CA LEU A 317 -26.45 -15.25 0.25
C LEU A 317 -25.02 -14.81 0.58
N LEU A 318 -24.66 -14.67 1.86
CA LEU A 318 -23.29 -14.30 2.25
C LEU A 318 -22.27 -15.35 1.79
N MET A 319 -22.60 -16.63 1.87
CA MET A 319 -21.75 -17.71 1.37
C MET A 319 -21.59 -17.64 -0.16
N LEU A 320 -22.68 -17.40 -0.90
CA LEU A 320 -22.65 -17.25 -2.36
C LEU A 320 -21.82 -16.03 -2.77
N LEU A 321 -21.95 -14.91 -2.05
CA LEU A 321 -21.14 -13.71 -2.27
C LEU A 321 -19.65 -13.97 -1.96
N ALA A 322 -19.33 -14.70 -0.88
CA ALA A 322 -17.96 -15.09 -0.59
C ALA A 322 -17.37 -15.99 -1.69
N LEU A 323 -18.16 -16.93 -2.22
CA LEU A 323 -17.74 -17.77 -3.34
C LEU A 323 -17.55 -16.95 -4.62
N ALA A 324 -18.47 -16.04 -4.93
CA ALA A 324 -18.33 -15.13 -6.08
C ALA A 324 -17.10 -14.23 -5.95
N ASN A 325 -16.77 -13.77 -4.74
CA ASN A 325 -15.53 -13.02 -4.47
C ASN A 325 -14.29 -13.89 -4.72
N ALA A 326 -14.33 -15.16 -4.31
CA ALA A 326 -13.24 -16.08 -4.57
C ALA A 326 -13.01 -16.32 -6.06
N ILE A 327 -14.10 -16.51 -6.83
CA ILE A 327 -14.05 -16.66 -8.29
C ILE A 327 -13.47 -15.41 -8.95
N ASP A 328 -13.94 -14.22 -8.57
CA ASP A 328 -13.40 -12.96 -9.11
C ASP A 328 -11.92 -12.76 -8.77
N GLY A 329 -11.52 -13.09 -7.53
CA GLY A 329 -10.11 -13.04 -7.15
C GLY A 329 -9.23 -14.00 -7.97
N LEU A 330 -9.68 -15.25 -8.14
CA LEU A 330 -8.96 -16.28 -8.90
C LEU A 330 -8.84 -15.98 -10.39
N ARG A 331 -9.73 -15.16 -10.96
CA ARG A 331 -9.70 -14.75 -12.38
C ARG A 331 -8.39 -14.07 -12.78
N CYS A 332 -7.71 -13.42 -11.85
CA CYS A 332 -6.44 -12.73 -12.10
C CYS A 332 -5.21 -13.49 -11.58
N ALA A 333 -5.38 -14.76 -11.18
CA ALA A 333 -4.25 -15.57 -10.73
C ALA A 333 -3.32 -15.91 -11.92
N PRO A 334 -1.99 -15.91 -11.73
CA PRO A 334 -1.25 -15.46 -10.54
C PRO A 334 -0.88 -13.96 -10.56
N GLY A 335 -1.22 -13.21 -11.62
CA GLY A 335 -0.94 -11.78 -11.83
C GLY A 335 -1.83 -10.82 -11.02
N TYR A 336 -1.95 -11.03 -9.70
CA TYR A 336 -2.88 -10.28 -8.84
C TYR A 336 -2.61 -8.77 -8.76
N LEU A 337 -1.38 -8.31 -9.02
CA LEU A 337 -1.07 -6.88 -9.01
C LEU A 337 -1.88 -6.12 -10.07
N SER A 338 -2.14 -6.77 -11.21
CA SER A 338 -2.89 -6.21 -12.33
C SER A 338 -4.42 -6.28 -12.16
N TYR A 339 -4.91 -6.80 -11.02
CA TYR A 339 -6.34 -6.95 -10.76
C TYR A 339 -7.06 -5.61 -10.79
N PHE A 340 -8.20 -5.56 -11.50
CA PHE A 340 -9.23 -4.56 -11.30
C PHE A 340 -10.55 -5.29 -11.09
N ASN A 341 -11.52 -4.62 -10.47
CA ASN A 341 -12.84 -5.19 -10.27
C ASN A 341 -13.50 -5.60 -11.61
N ILE A 342 -14.58 -6.37 -11.52
CA ILE A 342 -15.30 -6.93 -12.67
C ILE A 342 -15.81 -5.90 -13.70
N PHE A 343 -15.92 -4.61 -13.33
CA PHE A 343 -16.41 -3.56 -14.22
C PHE A 343 -15.32 -2.94 -15.10
N VAL A 344 -14.05 -3.29 -14.88
CA VAL A 344 -12.92 -2.78 -15.65
C VAL A 344 -12.38 -3.87 -16.58
N ARG A 345 -12.26 -3.52 -17.87
CA ARG A 345 -11.61 -4.39 -18.84
C ARG A 345 -10.09 -4.29 -18.70
N PRO A 346 -9.35 -5.42 -18.65
CA PRO A 346 -7.89 -5.41 -18.56
C PRO A 346 -7.22 -4.57 -19.65
N SER A 347 -7.73 -4.62 -20.89
CA SER A 347 -7.19 -3.89 -22.04
C SER A 347 -7.28 -2.35 -21.95
N SER A 348 -8.13 -1.82 -21.07
CA SER A 348 -8.27 -0.39 -20.85
C SER A 348 -7.84 0.05 -19.44
N SER A 349 -7.37 -0.88 -18.60
CA SER A 349 -7.03 -0.63 -17.20
C SER A 349 -5.98 0.47 -17.03
N TYR A 350 -4.95 0.47 -17.89
CA TYR A 350 -3.90 1.49 -17.93
C TYR A 350 -4.41 2.91 -18.24
N ARG A 351 -5.64 3.04 -18.74
CA ARG A 351 -6.28 4.37 -18.92
C ARG A 351 -6.83 4.92 -17.61
N LEU A 352 -7.09 4.05 -16.63
CA LEU A 352 -7.67 4.43 -15.34
C LEU A 352 -6.58 4.64 -14.29
N LEU A 353 -5.70 3.65 -14.12
CA LEU A 353 -4.59 3.66 -13.16
C LEU A 353 -3.39 2.91 -13.76
N THR A 354 -2.18 3.40 -13.50
CA THR A 354 -0.91 2.73 -13.85
C THR A 354 0.03 2.77 -12.65
N ASP A 355 1.36 2.75 -12.82
CA ASP A 355 2.35 2.65 -11.73
C ASP A 355 2.16 1.39 -10.88
N SER A 356 2.58 1.42 -9.61
CA SER A 356 2.18 0.50 -8.54
C SER A 356 0.73 0.01 -8.49
N ASN A 357 -0.24 0.62 -9.17
CA ASN A 357 -1.57 0.02 -9.28
C ASN A 357 -1.65 -1.13 -10.28
N LEU A 358 -0.71 -1.26 -11.22
CA LEU A 358 -0.82 -2.18 -12.36
C LEU A 358 0.54 -2.76 -12.79
N ASP A 359 1.60 -1.98 -12.72
CA ASP A 359 2.89 -2.26 -13.34
C ASP A 359 4.04 -1.86 -12.40
N TRP A 360 4.68 -2.87 -11.82
CA TRP A 360 5.95 -2.83 -11.09
C TRP A 360 7.09 -3.49 -11.86
N GLY A 361 6.87 -3.71 -13.15
CA GLY A 361 7.79 -4.47 -13.97
C GLY A 361 7.76 -5.98 -13.71
N GLN A 362 6.73 -6.49 -13.06
CA GLN A 362 6.58 -7.92 -12.77
C GLN A 362 6.41 -8.77 -14.06
N GLY A 363 6.01 -8.16 -15.18
CA GLY A 363 5.76 -8.85 -16.45
C GLY A 363 6.98 -9.48 -17.12
N LEU A 364 8.21 -9.29 -16.62
CA LEU A 364 9.41 -9.89 -17.22
C LEU A 364 9.35 -11.42 -17.29
N LEU A 365 8.76 -12.10 -16.29
CA LEU A 365 8.66 -13.56 -16.31
C LEU A 365 7.78 -14.04 -17.48
N TYR A 366 6.69 -13.33 -17.75
CA TYR A 366 5.80 -13.61 -18.88
C TYR A 366 6.40 -13.20 -20.21
N LEU A 367 7.21 -12.13 -20.24
CA LEU A 367 7.99 -11.76 -21.43
C LEU A 367 8.98 -12.85 -21.81
N ARG A 368 9.62 -13.50 -20.83
CA ARG A 368 10.52 -14.63 -21.07
C ARG A 368 9.78 -15.82 -21.69
N GLU A 369 8.59 -16.14 -21.19
CA GLU A 369 7.74 -17.20 -21.75
C GLU A 369 7.33 -16.85 -23.18
N TYR A 370 6.87 -15.61 -23.40
CA TYR A 370 6.52 -15.11 -24.73
C TYR A 370 7.70 -15.21 -25.71
N GLN A 371 8.91 -14.82 -25.30
CA GLN A 371 10.10 -14.93 -26.14
C GLN A 371 10.46 -16.40 -26.47
N ARG A 372 10.21 -17.34 -25.57
CA ARG A 372 10.43 -18.78 -25.84
C ARG A 372 9.44 -19.34 -26.86
N GLU A 373 8.20 -18.84 -26.84
CA GLU A 373 7.17 -19.19 -27.82
C GLU A 373 7.42 -18.54 -29.19
N HIS A 374 8.17 -17.42 -29.22
CA HIS A 374 8.45 -16.64 -30.43
C HIS A 374 9.98 -16.47 -30.64
N PRO A 375 10.77 -17.56 -30.79
CA PRO A 375 12.23 -17.51 -30.74
C PRO A 375 12.90 -16.73 -31.88
N ASN A 376 12.19 -16.55 -33.00
CA ASN A 376 12.71 -15.88 -34.19
C ASN A 376 12.21 -14.43 -34.33
N GLU A 377 11.38 -13.95 -33.39
CA GLU A 377 10.86 -12.59 -33.44
C GLU A 377 11.86 -11.59 -32.85
N GLN A 378 12.11 -10.50 -33.58
CA GLN A 378 12.80 -9.35 -33.01
C GLN A 378 11.84 -8.57 -32.11
N ILE A 379 12.11 -8.62 -30.80
CA ILE A 379 11.29 -7.95 -29.79
C ILE A 379 11.95 -6.65 -29.34
N PHE A 380 11.21 -5.55 -29.44
CA PHE A 380 11.55 -4.25 -28.89
C PHE A 380 10.79 -4.00 -27.58
N LEU A 381 11.48 -3.62 -26.51
CA LEU A 381 10.90 -3.49 -25.17
C LEU A 381 11.03 -2.05 -24.64
N ALA A 382 9.90 -1.45 -24.25
CA ALA A 382 9.85 -0.25 -23.42
C ALA A 382 9.26 -0.59 -22.05
N TYR A 383 10.14 -0.76 -21.05
CA TYR A 383 9.82 -1.34 -19.75
C TYR A 383 9.98 -0.33 -18.60
N PHE A 384 9.01 -0.27 -17.69
CA PHE A 384 9.02 0.65 -16.53
C PHE A 384 9.92 0.16 -15.37
N GLY A 385 10.11 -1.15 -15.21
CA GLY A 385 10.86 -1.68 -14.08
C GLY A 385 12.36 -1.39 -14.14
N SER A 386 13.04 -1.58 -13.02
CA SER A 386 14.47 -1.28 -12.85
C SER A 386 15.40 -2.48 -13.07
N VAL A 387 14.84 -3.67 -13.27
CA VAL A 387 15.57 -4.92 -13.43
C VAL A 387 16.04 -5.06 -14.88
N ASN A 388 17.32 -5.41 -15.07
CA ASN A 388 17.85 -5.70 -16.40
C ASN A 388 17.25 -7.02 -16.94
N PRO A 389 16.51 -7.01 -18.07
CA PRO A 389 15.89 -8.22 -18.62
C PRO A 389 16.88 -9.38 -18.86
N ILE A 390 18.13 -9.06 -19.22
CA ILE A 390 19.17 -10.06 -19.50
C ILE A 390 19.43 -10.96 -18.29
N SER A 391 19.28 -10.46 -17.06
CA SER A 391 19.47 -11.29 -15.86
C SER A 391 18.47 -12.43 -15.75
N TYR A 392 17.31 -12.31 -16.41
CA TYR A 392 16.28 -13.34 -16.49
C TYR A 392 16.40 -14.20 -17.77
N GLY A 393 17.47 -14.04 -18.55
CA GLY A 393 17.65 -14.72 -19.84
C GLY A 393 16.76 -14.16 -20.95
N ILE A 394 16.33 -12.89 -20.83
CA ILE A 394 15.49 -12.22 -21.81
C ILE A 394 16.38 -11.38 -22.73
N HIS A 395 16.35 -11.69 -24.02
CA HIS A 395 17.19 -11.06 -25.04
C HIS A 395 16.35 -10.16 -25.95
N VAL A 396 16.15 -8.91 -25.54
CA VAL A 396 15.33 -7.93 -26.27
C VAL A 396 16.12 -6.67 -26.56
N GLN A 397 15.72 -5.92 -27.58
CA GLN A 397 16.26 -4.59 -27.82
C GLN A 397 15.42 -3.56 -27.05
N LEU A 398 16.05 -2.69 -26.26
CA LEU A 398 15.31 -1.62 -25.60
C LEU A 398 14.84 -0.59 -26.63
N LEU A 399 13.60 -0.11 -26.49
CA LEU A 399 13.00 0.90 -27.33
C LEU A 399 13.05 2.26 -26.63
N GLU A 400 13.82 3.19 -27.18
CA GLU A 400 14.01 4.52 -26.60
C GLU A 400 12.73 5.38 -26.73
N GLU A 401 12.63 6.42 -25.89
CA GLU A 401 11.52 7.37 -25.99
C GLU A 401 11.48 8.04 -27.37
N ASN A 402 10.31 8.02 -28.03
CA ASN A 402 10.04 8.56 -29.37
C ASN A 402 10.64 7.75 -30.53
N GLU A 403 11.37 6.67 -30.24
CA GLU A 403 11.81 5.72 -31.25
C GLU A 403 10.58 5.00 -31.82
N ARG A 404 10.55 4.87 -33.15
CA ARG A 404 9.51 4.12 -33.85
C ARG A 404 10.19 3.03 -34.67
N ARG A 405 9.72 1.80 -34.51
CA ARG A 405 10.23 0.60 -35.20
C ARG A 405 9.07 -0.22 -35.76
N THR A 406 9.38 -1.09 -36.70
CA THR A 406 8.50 -2.18 -37.13
C THR A 406 8.88 -3.47 -36.40
N GLY A 407 7.97 -4.45 -36.39
CA GLY A 407 8.14 -5.72 -35.68
C GLY A 407 7.36 -5.78 -34.37
N THR A 408 7.72 -6.72 -33.51
CA THR A 408 7.07 -6.97 -32.22
C THR A 408 7.53 -5.94 -31.19
N ILE A 409 6.62 -5.05 -30.78
CA ILE A 409 6.89 -4.01 -29.79
C ILE A 409 6.09 -4.30 -28.52
N ILE A 410 6.80 -4.36 -27.39
CA ILE A 410 6.21 -4.62 -26.08
C ILE A 410 6.43 -3.39 -25.21
N VAL A 411 5.34 -2.78 -24.75
CA VAL A 411 5.39 -1.56 -23.92
C VAL A 411 4.63 -1.79 -22.62
N SER A 412 5.24 -1.40 -21.50
CA SER A 412 4.58 -1.50 -20.20
C SER A 412 3.45 -0.48 -20.05
N ALA A 413 2.42 -0.82 -19.26
CA ALA A 413 1.27 0.01 -19.00
C ALA A 413 1.66 1.42 -18.52
N THR A 414 2.67 1.50 -17.65
CA THR A 414 3.17 2.77 -17.11
C THR A 414 3.88 3.61 -18.17
N ASN A 415 4.63 2.98 -19.08
CA ASN A 415 5.22 3.70 -20.21
C ASN A 415 4.16 4.13 -21.24
N LEU A 416 3.09 3.36 -21.44
CA LEU A 416 1.95 3.77 -22.26
C LEU A 416 1.20 4.98 -21.70
N SER A 417 1.04 5.07 -20.37
CA SER A 417 0.46 6.27 -19.74
C SER A 417 1.39 7.47 -19.73
N GLY A 418 2.71 7.24 -19.73
CA GLY A 418 3.73 8.26 -19.98
C GLY A 418 4.04 9.21 -18.82
N GLN A 419 3.54 8.95 -17.60
CA GLN A 419 3.70 9.87 -16.47
C GLN A 419 5.14 9.99 -15.95
N TYR A 420 6.00 9.01 -16.24
CA TYR A 420 7.43 9.04 -15.86
C TYR A 420 8.37 9.29 -17.03
N LEU A 421 7.85 9.50 -18.25
CA LEU A 421 8.64 9.74 -19.45
C LEU A 421 8.98 11.22 -19.60
N LYS A 422 10.08 11.53 -20.31
CA LYS A 422 10.41 12.92 -20.69
C LYS A 422 9.38 13.46 -21.68
N ASN A 423 8.98 12.63 -22.66
CA ASN A 423 7.81 12.89 -23.49
C ASN A 423 6.64 11.97 -23.08
N PRO A 424 5.60 12.49 -22.42
CA PRO A 424 4.41 11.69 -22.06
C PRO A 424 3.64 11.07 -23.23
N SER A 425 3.96 11.45 -24.47
CA SER A 425 3.38 10.93 -25.69
C SER A 425 4.30 9.98 -26.46
N ALA A 426 5.50 9.66 -25.94
CA ALA A 426 6.55 8.92 -26.64
C ALA A 426 6.06 7.62 -27.31
N TYR A 427 5.19 6.87 -26.64
CA TYR A 427 4.67 5.59 -27.13
C TYR A 427 3.20 5.65 -27.56
N ARG A 428 2.56 6.84 -27.55
CA ARG A 428 1.11 6.96 -27.89
C ARG A 428 0.79 6.62 -29.34
N TRP A 429 1.77 6.65 -30.22
CA TRP A 429 1.63 6.23 -31.61
C TRP A 429 1.23 4.75 -31.75
N LEU A 430 1.45 3.93 -30.71
CA LEU A 430 0.98 2.54 -30.64
C LEU A 430 -0.51 2.43 -30.33
N LEU A 431 -1.13 3.45 -29.72
CA LEU A 431 -2.52 3.41 -29.26
C LEU A 431 -3.55 3.43 -30.41
N SER A 432 -3.13 3.78 -31.63
CA SER A 432 -3.95 3.62 -32.84
C SER A 432 -4.05 2.15 -33.29
N ARG A 433 -3.27 1.26 -32.70
CA ARG A 433 -3.25 -0.18 -32.96
C ARG A 433 -3.84 -0.93 -31.77
N SER A 434 -4.52 -2.03 -32.05
CA SER A 434 -4.95 -2.96 -31.01
C SER A 434 -3.75 -3.78 -30.53
N ALA A 435 -3.56 -3.90 -29.22
CA ALA A 435 -2.60 -4.84 -28.67
C ALA A 435 -3.03 -6.27 -29.01
N SER A 436 -2.11 -7.09 -29.53
CA SER A 436 -2.38 -8.50 -29.86
C SER A 436 -2.52 -9.35 -28.60
N GLN A 437 -1.76 -9.00 -27.56
CA GLN A 437 -1.75 -9.69 -26.28
C GLN A 437 -1.36 -8.72 -25.15
N ILE A 438 -1.75 -9.07 -23.92
CA ILE A 438 -1.29 -8.36 -22.71
C ILE A 438 -0.67 -9.38 -21.76
N LEU A 439 0.65 -9.32 -21.58
CA LEU A 439 1.39 -10.22 -20.70
C LEU A 439 1.28 -9.73 -19.25
N ASP A 440 0.87 -10.62 -18.34
CA ASP A 440 0.59 -10.31 -16.93
C ASP A 440 -0.37 -9.13 -16.70
N GLY A 441 -1.19 -8.75 -17.69
CA GLY A 441 -2.03 -7.56 -17.60
C GLY A 441 -1.27 -6.22 -17.59
N SER A 442 0.06 -6.21 -17.70
CA SER A 442 0.90 -5.01 -17.56
C SER A 442 1.80 -4.72 -18.76
N LEU A 443 2.17 -5.71 -19.59
CA LEU A 443 2.96 -5.50 -20.81
C LEU A 443 2.07 -5.69 -22.05
N PHE A 444 1.96 -4.67 -22.88
CA PHE A 444 1.13 -4.67 -24.08
C PHE A 444 1.98 -5.02 -25.30
N VAL A 445 1.60 -6.06 -26.02
CA VAL A 445 2.27 -6.54 -27.23
C VAL A 445 1.59 -5.94 -28.46
N PHE A 446 2.38 -5.35 -29.34
CA PHE A 446 1.93 -4.75 -30.60
C PHE A 446 2.73 -5.34 -31.76
N ASP A 447 2.03 -5.83 -32.78
CA ASP A 447 2.64 -6.17 -34.07
C ASP A 447 2.58 -4.94 -34.99
N VAL A 448 3.74 -4.36 -35.30
CA VAL A 448 3.87 -3.13 -36.09
C VAL A 448 4.43 -3.45 -37.47
N LYS A 449 3.53 -3.54 -38.46
CA LYS A 449 3.91 -3.74 -39.87
C LYS A 449 4.49 -2.49 -40.53
N GLU A 450 3.91 -1.33 -40.20
CA GLU A 450 4.31 -0.04 -40.76
C GLU A 450 4.30 1.06 -39.70
N VAL A 451 5.28 1.97 -39.80
CA VAL A 451 5.36 3.17 -38.97
C VAL A 451 4.71 4.34 -39.71
N GLY A 452 3.52 4.74 -39.26
CA GLY A 452 2.83 5.91 -39.80
C GLY A 452 3.60 7.22 -39.58
N PRO A 453 3.26 8.31 -40.31
CA PRO A 453 3.92 9.60 -40.21
C PRO A 453 3.93 10.13 -38.76
N ARG A 454 4.91 10.98 -38.44
CA ARG A 454 4.94 11.67 -37.14
C ARG A 454 3.78 12.67 -37.09
N ASP A 455 2.64 12.26 -36.55
CA ASP A 455 1.58 13.20 -36.20
C ASP A 455 2.12 14.24 -35.22
N SER A 456 2.09 15.50 -35.63
CA SER A 456 2.42 16.69 -34.85
C SER A 456 1.29 17.08 -33.88
N SER A 457 0.18 16.34 -33.86
CA SER A 457 -0.97 16.58 -33.01
C SER A 457 -0.91 15.67 -31.79
N SER A 458 -0.75 16.29 -30.62
CA SER A 458 -0.99 15.68 -29.32
C SER A 458 -2.42 15.12 -29.27
N ILE A 459 -2.58 13.82 -29.49
CA ILE A 459 -3.86 13.14 -29.26
C ILE A 459 -4.17 13.28 -27.77
N VAL A 460 -5.03 14.25 -27.46
CA VAL A 460 -5.75 14.38 -26.20
C VAL A 460 -6.59 13.11 -26.09
N LEU A 461 -6.39 12.32 -25.04
CA LEU A 461 -7.26 11.18 -24.73
C LEU A 461 -8.71 11.68 -24.80
N PRO A 462 -9.63 10.98 -25.51
CA PRO A 462 -11.02 11.40 -25.55
C PRO A 462 -11.49 11.56 -24.12
N ALA A 463 -11.97 12.75 -23.79
CA ALA A 463 -12.43 13.09 -22.46
C ALA A 463 -13.42 12.02 -22.03
N ALA A 464 -13.10 11.30 -20.95
CA ALA A 464 -14.12 10.56 -20.23
C ALA A 464 -15.23 11.57 -19.89
N VAL A 465 -16.44 11.22 -20.32
CA VAL A 465 -17.68 12.00 -20.19
C VAL A 465 -17.72 12.71 -18.84
N LYS A 466 -17.99 14.02 -18.89
CA LYS A 466 -18.06 14.95 -17.76
C LYS A 466 -18.93 14.43 -16.61
#